data_AF-A0A2V6A1E8-F1
#
_entry.id   AF-A0A2V6A1E8-F1
#
_cell.length_a   1.000
_cell.length_b   1.000
_cell.length_c   1.000
_cell.angle_alpha   90.00
_cell.angle_beta   90.00
_cell.angle_gamma   90.00
#
_symmetry.space_group_name_H-M   'P 1'
#
loop_
_entity.id
_entity.type
_entity.pdbx_description
1 polymer ?
#
loop_
_entity_poly.entity_id
_entity_poly.type
_entity_poly.pdbx_seq_one_letter_code
_entity_poly.pdbx_strand_id
1 'polypeptide(L)'
;DIWRERFEEFAKRLAGENVYVTIDLDCLRIEQAVTNWESGRFTAADIEWALGILRESSRIIGGDICGAYSPPKYARRKQRFAAEFDRPKLALPNLEKARATNLATLEKLWPLLTGSL
;
A
#
# COMPACT_ATOMS: atom_id res chain seq x y z
N ASP A 1 13.89 -5.23 -14.66
CA ASP A 1 13.03 -5.50 -13.49
C ASP A 1 11.87 -6.35 -14.00
N ILE A 2 11.72 -7.60 -13.53
CA ILE A 2 10.81 -8.62 -14.12
C ILE A 2 9.43 -8.66 -13.45
N TRP A 3 9.17 -7.75 -12.52
CA TRP A 3 7.95 -7.80 -11.72
C TRP A 3 6.69 -7.54 -12.54
N ARG A 4 6.75 -6.70 -13.59
CA ARG A 4 5.60 -6.41 -14.46
C ARG A 4 5.14 -7.65 -15.22
N GLU A 5 6.07 -8.36 -15.84
CA GLU A 5 5.79 -9.64 -16.52
C GLU A 5 5.15 -10.66 -15.55
N ARG A 6 5.72 -10.79 -14.34
CA ARG A 6 5.17 -11.66 -13.28
C ARG A 6 3.79 -11.22 -12.83
N PHE A 7 3.53 -9.92 -12.76
CA PHE A 7 2.24 -9.37 -12.37
C PHE A 7 1.18 -9.60 -13.45
N GLU A 8 1.53 -9.46 -14.73
CA GLU A 8 0.64 -9.82 -15.85
C GLU A 8 0.29 -11.31 -15.83
N GLU A 9 1.28 -12.20 -15.59
CA GLU A 9 1.03 -13.63 -15.43
C GLU A 9 0.12 -13.94 -14.24
N PHE A 10 0.28 -13.22 -13.13
CA PHE A 10 -0.60 -13.31 -11.98
C PHE A 10 -2.02 -12.85 -12.32
N ALA A 11 -2.19 -11.69 -12.97
CA ALA A 11 -3.48 -11.14 -13.35
C ALA A 11 -4.23 -12.05 -14.34
N LYS A 12 -3.53 -12.67 -15.29
CA LYS A 12 -4.12 -13.67 -16.22
C LYS A 12 -4.75 -14.85 -15.49
N ARG A 13 -4.22 -15.25 -14.33
CA ARG A 13 -4.78 -16.34 -13.51
C ARG A 13 -6.05 -15.94 -12.77
N LEU A 14 -6.34 -14.64 -12.67
CA LEU A 14 -7.55 -14.07 -12.08
C LEU A 14 -8.60 -13.72 -13.15
N ALA A 15 -8.42 -14.19 -14.39
CA ALA A 15 -9.26 -13.80 -15.51
C ALA A 15 -10.74 -14.13 -15.26
N GLY A 16 -11.62 -13.13 -15.36
CA GLY A 16 -13.06 -13.25 -15.14
C GLY A 16 -13.50 -13.35 -13.67
N GLU A 17 -12.56 -13.36 -12.72
CA GLU A 17 -12.87 -13.44 -11.30
C GLU A 17 -13.27 -12.08 -10.71
N ASN A 18 -13.95 -12.12 -9.57
CA ASN A 18 -14.15 -10.95 -8.73
C ASN A 18 -12.97 -10.81 -7.76
N VAL A 19 -12.31 -9.65 -7.76
CA VAL A 19 -11.12 -9.41 -6.93
C VAL A 19 -11.36 -8.28 -5.94
N TYR A 20 -10.79 -8.45 -4.74
CA TYR A 20 -10.66 -7.41 -3.73
C TYR A 20 -9.19 -7.01 -3.65
N VAL A 21 -8.90 -5.70 -3.74
CA VAL A 21 -7.53 -5.19 -3.78
C VAL A 21 -7.21 -4.43 -2.49
N THR A 22 -6.23 -4.91 -1.74
CA THR A 22 -5.62 -4.15 -0.64
C THR A 22 -4.29 -3.57 -1.10
N ILE A 23 -4.08 -2.28 -0.86
CA ILE A 23 -2.82 -1.58 -1.13
C ILE A 23 -2.21 -1.21 0.22
N ASP A 24 -1.22 -1.98 0.65
CA ASP A 24 -0.36 -1.58 1.77
C ASP A 24 0.61 -0.50 1.29
N LEU A 25 0.56 0.68 1.91
CA LEU A 25 1.42 1.80 1.52
C LEU A 25 2.91 1.52 1.75
N ASP A 26 3.28 0.51 2.54
CA ASP A 26 4.69 0.16 2.73
C ASP A 26 5.34 -0.42 1.47
N CYS A 27 4.56 -0.83 0.46
CA CYS A 27 5.09 -1.24 -0.84
C CYS A 27 5.67 -0.07 -1.67
N LEU A 28 5.28 1.16 -1.32
CA LEU A 28 5.70 2.37 -2.01
C LEU A 28 7.07 2.87 -1.54
N ARG A 29 7.69 3.69 -2.40
CA ARG A 29 8.93 4.39 -2.04
C ARG A 29 8.71 5.37 -0.89
N ILE A 30 9.77 5.62 -0.14
CA ILE A 30 9.79 6.49 1.05
C ILE A 30 9.32 7.93 0.77
N GLU A 31 9.45 8.41 -0.47
CA GLU A 31 8.99 9.75 -0.87
C GLU A 31 7.45 9.82 -1.03
N GLN A 32 6.79 8.68 -1.20
CA GLN A 32 5.36 8.57 -1.49
C GLN A 32 4.56 7.98 -0.33
N ALA A 33 5.20 7.27 0.60
CA ALA A 33 4.55 6.81 1.81
C ALA A 33 5.48 6.86 3.02
N VAL A 34 4.95 7.35 4.13
CA VAL A 34 5.54 7.18 5.45
C VAL A 34 4.73 6.12 6.19
N THR A 35 5.37 5.02 6.56
CA THR A 35 4.73 3.88 7.22
C THR A 35 5.44 3.53 8.53
N ASN A 36 4.87 2.59 9.28
CA ASN A 36 5.53 2.02 10.46
C ASN A 36 6.59 0.95 10.09
N TRP A 37 6.67 0.58 8.82
CA TRP A 37 7.49 -0.50 8.25
C TRP A 37 8.50 0.06 7.25
N GLU A 38 9.40 -0.80 6.74
CA GLU A 38 10.33 -0.39 5.69
C GLU A 38 9.59 -0.02 4.39
N SER A 39 10.14 0.95 3.65
CA SER A 39 9.61 1.32 2.35
C SER A 39 10.02 0.34 1.26
N GLY A 40 9.06 0.04 0.39
CA GLY A 40 9.25 -0.69 -0.84
C GLY A 40 9.81 0.19 -1.95
N ARG A 41 9.53 -0.22 -3.19
CA ARG A 41 10.17 0.33 -4.40
C ARG A 41 9.17 0.82 -5.44
N PHE A 42 7.89 0.54 -5.25
CA PHE A 42 6.86 0.93 -6.22
C PHE A 42 6.56 2.41 -6.14
N THR A 43 6.24 2.97 -7.30
CA THR A 43 5.68 4.31 -7.39
C THR A 43 4.16 4.23 -7.48
N ALA A 44 3.46 5.34 -7.21
CA ALA A 44 2.03 5.45 -7.46
C ALA A 44 1.66 5.10 -8.92
N ALA A 45 2.53 5.41 -9.89
CA ALA A 45 2.34 5.05 -11.30
C ALA A 45 2.48 3.53 -11.55
N ASP A 46 3.29 2.83 -10.76
CA ASP A 46 3.37 1.37 -10.83
C ASP A 46 2.09 0.72 -10.28
N ILE A 47 1.50 1.30 -9.22
CA ILE A 47 0.21 0.86 -8.68
C ILE A 47 -0.92 1.16 -9.67
N GLU A 48 -0.93 2.33 -10.29
CA GLU A 48 -1.87 2.69 -11.36
C GLU A 48 -1.82 1.66 -12.50
N TRP A 49 -0.62 1.35 -12.98
CA TRP A 49 -0.41 0.34 -14.02
C TRP A 49 -0.95 -1.02 -13.58
N ALA A 50 -0.63 -1.47 -12.37
CA ALA A 50 -1.09 -2.75 -11.83
C ALA A 50 -2.62 -2.83 -11.72
N LEU A 51 -3.26 -1.76 -11.26
CA LEU A 51 -4.73 -1.67 -11.20
C LEU A 51 -5.35 -1.69 -12.60
N GLY A 52 -4.71 -1.09 -13.59
CA GLY A 52 -5.12 -1.17 -15.00
C GLY A 52 -5.13 -2.61 -15.50
N ILE A 53 -4.01 -3.33 -15.34
CA ILE A 53 -3.88 -4.74 -15.74
C ILE A 53 -4.92 -5.63 -15.03
N LEU A 54 -5.17 -5.39 -13.73
CA LEU A 54 -6.20 -6.12 -12.99
C LEU A 54 -7.60 -5.85 -13.54
N ARG A 55 -7.94 -4.62 -13.92
CA ARG A 55 -9.25 -4.29 -14.51
C ARG A 55 -9.46 -4.89 -15.89
N GLU A 56 -8.40 -5.01 -16.68
CA GLU A 56 -8.47 -5.65 -17.99
C GLU A 56 -8.72 -7.15 -17.88
N SER A 57 -8.23 -7.77 -16.80
CA SER A 57 -8.32 -9.23 -16.59
C SER A 57 -9.51 -9.64 -15.72
N SER A 58 -9.90 -8.84 -14.74
CA SER A 58 -10.79 -9.22 -13.64
C SER A 58 -11.73 -8.07 -13.21
N ARG A 59 -12.77 -8.39 -12.45
CA ARG A 59 -13.67 -7.37 -11.89
C ARG A 59 -13.24 -6.99 -10.48
N ILE A 60 -12.68 -5.79 -10.31
CA ILE A 60 -12.44 -5.23 -8.98
C ILE A 60 -13.79 -4.90 -8.34
N ILE A 61 -14.16 -5.61 -7.27
CA ILE A 61 -15.43 -5.44 -6.55
C ILE A 61 -15.30 -4.63 -5.25
N GLY A 62 -14.07 -4.34 -4.86
CA GLY A 62 -13.77 -3.52 -3.68
C GLY A 62 -12.28 -3.45 -3.42
N GLY A 63 -11.91 -2.64 -2.44
CA GLY A 63 -10.53 -2.56 -1.98
C GLY A 63 -10.35 -1.64 -0.78
N ASP A 64 -9.13 -1.61 -0.28
CA ASP A 64 -8.67 -0.73 0.78
C ASP A 64 -7.26 -0.20 0.50
N ILE A 65 -6.93 0.91 1.15
CA ILE A 65 -5.58 1.46 1.19
C ILE A 65 -5.21 1.57 2.67
N CYS A 66 -4.16 0.87 3.08
CA CYS A 66 -3.75 0.72 4.48
C CYS A 66 -2.24 0.91 4.66
N GLY A 67 -1.72 0.71 5.87
CA GLY A 67 -0.27 0.79 6.14
C GLY A 67 0.32 2.19 6.34
N ALA A 68 -0.49 3.26 6.21
CA ALA A 68 -0.06 4.61 6.56
C ALA A 68 0.46 4.68 8.01
N TYR A 69 1.50 5.49 8.25
CA TYR A 69 2.08 5.64 9.57
C TYR A 69 1.01 5.98 10.63
N SER A 70 1.03 5.22 11.70
CA SER A 70 0.23 5.45 12.89
C SER A 70 1.13 5.48 14.14
N PRO A 71 0.93 6.43 15.07
CA PRO A 71 1.63 6.39 16.35
C PRO A 71 1.29 5.08 17.08
N PRO A 72 2.30 4.28 17.50
CA PRO A 72 2.05 3.00 18.14
C PRO A 72 1.31 3.19 19.48
N LYS A 73 0.19 2.48 19.66
CA LYS A 73 -0.60 2.47 20.89
C LYS A 73 -0.73 1.02 21.39
N TYR A 74 -0.30 0.77 22.62
CA TYR A 74 -0.33 -0.57 23.21
C TYR A 74 -1.21 -0.57 24.46
N ALA A 75 -2.14 -1.53 24.55
CA ALA A 75 -2.99 -1.69 25.72
C ALA A 75 -2.26 -2.37 26.89
N ARG A 76 -1.23 -3.18 26.62
CA ARG A 76 -0.50 -3.98 27.62
C ARG A 76 1.01 -3.86 27.48
N ARG A 77 1.73 -3.94 28.60
CA ARG A 77 3.20 -3.92 28.63
C ARG A 77 3.83 -5.05 27.81
N LYS A 78 3.21 -6.24 27.81
CA LYS A 78 3.67 -7.38 27.00
C LYS A 78 3.56 -7.14 25.49
N GLN A 79 2.53 -6.41 25.04
CA GLN A 79 2.38 -6.02 23.63
C GLN A 79 3.47 -5.03 23.23
N ARG A 80 3.73 -4.01 24.08
CA ARG A 80 4.82 -3.07 23.86
C ARG A 80 6.17 -3.77 23.75
N PHE A 81 6.44 -4.73 24.64
CA PHE A 81 7.67 -5.50 24.61
C PHE A 81 7.81 -6.32 23.31
N ALA A 82 6.78 -7.08 22.92
CA ALA A 82 6.80 -7.82 21.66
C ALA A 82 7.03 -6.89 20.46
N ALA A 83 6.43 -5.69 20.50
CA ALA A 83 6.55 -4.70 19.44
C ALA A 83 7.93 -4.02 19.34
N GLU A 84 8.86 -4.32 20.25
CA GLU A 84 10.26 -3.90 20.12
C GLU A 84 11.10 -4.90 19.30
N PHE A 85 10.56 -6.11 19.07
CA PHE A 85 11.21 -7.17 18.29
C PHE A 85 10.60 -7.37 16.91
N ASP A 86 9.30 -7.07 16.74
CA ASP A 86 8.55 -7.42 15.52
C ASP A 86 8.68 -6.42 14.38
N ARG A 87 9.15 -5.20 14.64
CA ARG A 87 9.16 -4.08 13.68
C ARG A 87 10.53 -3.43 13.50
N PRO A 88 10.78 -2.81 12.35
CA PRO A 88 12.02 -2.08 12.12
C PRO A 88 12.17 -0.89 13.08
N LYS A 89 13.42 -0.59 13.44
CA LYS A 89 13.77 0.53 14.31
C LYS A 89 13.99 1.80 13.48
N LEU A 90 12.91 2.33 12.93
CA LEU A 90 12.92 3.53 12.09
C LEU A 90 12.94 4.80 12.92
N ALA A 91 13.47 5.88 12.33
CA ALA A 91 13.41 7.20 12.93
C ALA A 91 11.95 7.67 13.04
N LEU A 92 11.60 8.33 14.14
CA LEU A 92 10.27 8.89 14.31
C LEU A 92 10.04 9.98 13.24
N PRO A 93 8.96 9.88 12.45
CA PRO A 93 8.69 10.86 11.41
C PRO A 93 8.12 12.14 12.02
N ASN A 94 8.26 13.24 11.28
CA ASN A 94 7.42 14.42 11.51
C ASN A 94 5.97 14.06 11.13
N LEU A 95 5.05 14.11 12.11
CA LEU A 95 3.67 13.64 11.93
C LEU A 95 2.88 14.43 10.90
N GLU A 96 3.10 15.74 10.82
CA GLU A 96 2.41 16.60 9.86
C GLU A 96 2.88 16.29 8.43
N LYS A 97 4.20 16.19 8.22
CA LYS A 97 4.78 15.80 6.94
C LYS A 97 4.34 14.39 6.53
N ALA A 98 4.35 13.43 7.46
CA ALA A 98 3.91 12.06 7.21
C ALA A 98 2.44 12.02 6.77
N ARG A 99 1.58 12.76 7.48
CA ARG A 99 0.16 12.88 7.11
C ARG A 99 -0.01 13.51 5.73
N ALA A 100 0.70 14.59 5.43
CA ALA A 100 0.63 15.25 4.13
C ALA A 100 1.09 14.33 2.98
N THR A 101 2.22 13.64 3.15
CA THR A 101 2.72 12.67 2.17
C THR A 101 1.72 11.54 1.92
N ASN A 102 1.20 10.92 2.99
CA ASN A 102 0.26 9.80 2.86
C ASN A 102 -1.08 10.25 2.27
N LEU A 103 -1.58 11.43 2.63
CA LEU A 103 -2.81 11.98 2.07
C LEU A 103 -2.65 12.25 0.57
N ALA A 104 -1.55 12.87 0.14
CA ALA A 104 -1.29 13.13 -1.27
C ALA A 104 -1.21 11.84 -2.11
N THR A 105 -0.73 10.75 -1.53
CA THR A 105 -0.74 9.43 -2.18
C THR A 105 -2.11 8.80 -2.20
N LEU A 106 -2.86 8.90 -1.09
CA LEU A 106 -4.26 8.44 -1.03
C LEU A 106 -5.13 9.14 -2.08
N GLU A 107 -5.02 10.46 -2.22
CA GLU A 107 -5.77 11.24 -3.21
C GLU A 107 -5.48 10.82 -4.66
N LYS A 108 -4.26 10.32 -4.94
CA LYS A 108 -3.89 9.79 -6.26
C LYS A 108 -4.43 8.38 -6.47
N LEU A 109 -4.27 7.49 -5.49
CA LEU A 109 -4.59 6.07 -5.63
C LEU A 109 -6.07 5.76 -5.41
N TRP A 110 -6.78 6.57 -4.63
CA TRP A 110 -8.17 6.31 -4.28
C TRP A 110 -9.11 6.30 -5.50
N PRO A 111 -9.11 7.32 -6.40
CA PRO A 111 -9.93 7.30 -7.61
C PRO A 111 -9.56 6.12 -8.52
N LEU A 112 -8.28 5.78 -8.57
CA LEU A 112 -7.75 4.65 -9.31
C LEU A 112 -8.18 3.31 -8.72
N LEU A 113 -8.51 3.21 -7.43
CA LEU A 113 -9.00 1.97 -6.83
C LEU A 113 -10.51 1.85 -6.97
N THR A 114 -11.25 2.95 -6.72
CA THR A 114 -12.72 2.97 -6.78
C THR A 114 -13.29 3.02 -8.19
N GLY A 115 -12.46 3.36 -9.20
CA GLY A 115 -12.91 3.54 -10.58
C GLY A 115 -13.75 4.81 -10.77
N SER A 116 -13.49 5.85 -9.97
CA SER A 116 -14.28 7.10 -9.93
C SER A 116 -13.69 8.24 -10.77
N LEU A 117 -12.98 7.92 -11.85
CA LEU A 117 -12.38 8.91 -12.77
C LEU A 117 -13.35 9.37 -13.86
#